data_AF-A0A966DM37-F1
#
_entry.id   AF-A0A966DM37-F1
#
_cell.length_a   1.000
_cell.length_b   1.000
_cell.length_c   1.000
_cell.angle_alpha   90.00
_cell.angle_beta   90.00
_cell.angle_gamma   90.00
#
_symmetry.space_group_name_H-M   'P 1'
#
loop_
_entity.id
_entity.type
_entity.pdbx_description
1 polymer ?
#
loop_
_entity_poly.entity_id
_entity_poly.type
_entity_poly.pdbx_seq_one_letter_code
_entity_poly.pdbx_strand_id
1 'polypeptide(L)'
;MKLGKKQRDRVRSIVLRDIERANDYYEQKVEPILKGRYDVYEASKDFYSSKFPKLSEQTDLVSYDMWSTVQWAIPPIMSAFFGGDEIVNIVGREAEDAKSGEQMKKLIQYQILKQNTGFVTFKHWCEDALALELGVLKCYWKRETDVEE
;
A
#
# COMPACT_ATOMS: atom_id res chain seq x y z
N MET A 1 0.20 -20.72 -26.06
CA MET A 1 0.03 -22.12 -25.61
C MET A 1 -1.23 -22.22 -24.76
N LYS A 2 -2.33 -22.82 -25.26
CA LYS A 2 -3.60 -22.92 -24.50
C LYS A 2 -3.60 -24.23 -23.68
N LEU A 3 -3.71 -24.13 -22.37
CA LEU A 3 -3.75 -25.28 -21.44
C LEU A 3 -5.02 -26.14 -21.66
N GLY A 4 -4.87 -27.47 -21.59
CA GLY A 4 -6.00 -28.39 -21.66
C GLY A 4 -6.98 -28.20 -20.49
N LYS A 5 -8.27 -28.50 -20.69
CA LYS A 5 -9.34 -28.27 -19.68
C LYS A 5 -9.00 -28.89 -18.32
N LYS A 6 -8.55 -30.16 -18.32
CA LYS A 6 -8.11 -30.89 -17.12
C LYS A 6 -6.91 -30.27 -16.40
N GLN A 7 -5.99 -29.65 -17.15
CA GLN A 7 -4.83 -28.95 -16.56
C GLN A 7 -5.24 -27.63 -15.94
N ARG A 8 -6.18 -26.90 -16.55
CA ARG A 8 -6.76 -25.67 -15.98
C ARG A 8 -7.52 -25.96 -14.70
N ASP A 9 -8.32 -27.03 -14.67
CA ASP A 9 -9.06 -27.44 -13.48
C ASP A 9 -8.12 -27.81 -12.33
N ARG A 10 -7.01 -28.50 -12.63
CA ARG A 10 -5.96 -28.79 -11.64
C ARG A 10 -5.32 -27.52 -11.09
N VAL A 11 -4.86 -26.62 -11.95
CA VAL A 11 -4.24 -25.34 -11.51
C VAL A 11 -5.23 -24.54 -10.68
N ARG A 12 -6.50 -24.45 -11.11
CA ARG A 12 -7.55 -23.76 -10.36
C ARG A 12 -7.73 -24.36 -8.96
N SER A 13 -7.76 -25.68 -8.84
CA SER A 13 -7.93 -26.33 -7.53
C SER A 13 -6.77 -26.06 -6.57
N ILE A 14 -5.54 -25.96 -7.08
CA ILE A 14 -4.35 -25.62 -6.28
C ILE A 14 -4.43 -24.17 -5.84
N VAL A 15 -4.68 -23.24 -6.76
CA VAL A 15 -4.76 -21.80 -6.46
C VAL A 15 -5.86 -21.50 -5.45
N LEU A 16 -7.03 -22.12 -5.57
CA LEU A 16 -8.12 -21.93 -4.61
C LEU A 16 -7.74 -22.41 -3.20
N ARG A 17 -7.05 -23.54 -3.09
CA ARG A 17 -6.55 -24.06 -1.81
C ARG A 17 -5.49 -23.14 -1.20
N ASP A 18 -4.60 -22.59 -2.02
CA ASP A 18 -3.59 -21.66 -1.55
C ASP A 18 -4.20 -20.33 -1.07
N ILE A 19 -5.26 -19.85 -1.75
CA ILE A 19 -6.04 -18.69 -1.31
C ILE A 19 -6.72 -18.96 0.03
N GLU A 20 -7.37 -20.11 0.17
CA GLU A 20 -8.03 -20.49 1.43
C GLU A 20 -7.03 -20.54 2.58
N ARG A 21 -5.88 -21.18 2.37
CA ARG A 21 -4.80 -21.22 3.36
C ARG A 21 -4.26 -19.82 3.71
N ALA A 22 -4.17 -18.93 2.74
CA ALA A 22 -3.73 -17.56 2.97
C ALA A 22 -4.76 -16.77 3.79
N ASN A 23 -6.05 -16.95 3.51
CA ASN A 23 -7.14 -16.33 4.26
C ASN A 23 -7.18 -16.85 5.71
N ASP A 24 -7.07 -18.16 5.92
CA ASP A 24 -7.02 -18.76 7.25
C ASP A 24 -5.86 -18.16 8.07
N TYR A 25 -4.68 -18.01 7.46
CA TYR A 25 -3.54 -17.39 8.12
C TYR A 25 -3.78 -15.91 8.44
N TYR A 26 -4.42 -15.19 7.52
CA TYR A 26 -4.76 -13.79 7.70
C TYR A 26 -5.70 -13.59 8.89
N GLU A 27 -6.82 -14.30 8.93
CA GLU A 27 -7.83 -14.21 9.99
C GLU A 27 -7.28 -14.64 11.35
N GLN A 28 -6.48 -15.71 11.38
CA GLN A 28 -5.96 -16.24 12.65
C GLN A 28 -4.83 -15.40 13.25
N LYS A 29 -3.97 -14.80 12.41
CA LYS A 29 -2.74 -14.16 12.88
C LYS A 29 -2.61 -12.70 12.53
N VAL A 30 -2.93 -12.32 11.29
CA VAL A 30 -2.64 -10.97 10.79
C VAL A 30 -3.72 -9.99 11.25
N GLU A 31 -4.99 -10.34 11.07
CA GLU A 31 -6.12 -9.48 11.40
C GLU A 31 -6.14 -9.04 12.88
N PRO A 32 -5.91 -9.91 13.89
CA PRO A 32 -5.90 -9.50 15.28
C PRO A 32 -4.78 -8.49 15.59
N ILE A 33 -3.61 -8.67 14.96
CA ILE A 33 -2.47 -7.74 15.11
C ILE A 33 -2.81 -6.39 14.50
N LEU A 34 -3.39 -6.39 13.29
CA LEU A 34 -3.78 -5.16 12.59
C LEU A 34 -4.85 -4.39 13.36
N LYS A 35 -5.88 -5.07 13.89
CA LYS A 35 -6.90 -4.44 14.75
C LYS A 35 -6.27 -3.77 15.96
N GLY A 36 -5.39 -4.46 16.67
CA GLY A 36 -4.69 -3.89 17.83
C GLY A 36 -3.85 -2.67 17.48
N ARG A 37 -3.20 -2.64 16.31
CA ARG A 37 -2.45 -1.47 15.83
C ARG A 37 -3.38 -0.32 15.47
N TYR A 38 -4.49 -0.63 14.81
CA TYR A 38 -5.48 0.36 14.40
C TYR A 38 -6.13 1.04 15.62
N ASP A 39 -6.48 0.27 16.66
CA ASP A 39 -7.01 0.79 17.92
C ASP A 39 -6.04 1.76 18.62
N VAL A 40 -4.75 1.44 18.59
CA VAL A 40 -3.69 2.31 19.14
C VAL A 40 -3.51 3.57 18.28
N TYR A 41 -3.61 3.44 16.96
CA TYR A 41 -3.45 4.55 16.03
C TYR A 41 -4.62 5.54 16.10
N GLU A 42 -5.86 5.07 16.08
CA GLU A 42 -7.06 5.92 16.17
C GLU A 42 -7.36 6.41 17.59
N ALA A 43 -6.66 5.84 18.59
CA ALA A 43 -6.90 6.07 20.00
C ALA A 43 -8.36 5.76 20.40
N SER A 44 -8.84 4.58 20.02
CA SER A 44 -10.24 4.20 20.22
C SER A 44 -10.61 4.19 21.71
N LYS A 45 -11.78 4.78 22.06
CA LYS A 45 -12.24 4.85 23.46
C LYS A 45 -12.42 3.47 24.07
N ASP A 46 -12.87 2.50 23.28
CA ASP A 46 -13.05 1.12 23.72
C ASP A 46 -11.72 0.46 24.09
N PHE A 47 -10.67 0.70 23.30
CA PHE A 47 -9.31 0.22 23.61
C PHE A 47 -8.79 0.82 24.93
N TYR A 48 -8.89 2.13 25.12
CA TYR A 48 -8.46 2.78 26.36
C TYR A 48 -9.29 2.34 27.57
N SER A 49 -10.60 2.13 27.38
CA SER A 49 -11.49 1.60 28.43
C SER A 49 -11.12 0.19 28.85
N SER A 50 -10.77 -0.67 27.90
CA SER A 50 -10.30 -2.03 28.20
C SER A 50 -8.94 -2.05 28.90
N LYS A 51 -8.05 -1.11 28.55
CA LYS A 51 -6.68 -1.04 29.05
C LYS A 51 -6.58 -0.33 30.41
N PHE A 52 -7.41 0.67 30.65
CA PHE A 52 -7.40 1.51 31.87
C PHE A 52 -8.82 1.68 32.47
N PRO A 53 -9.48 0.59 32.91
CA PRO A 53 -10.89 0.62 33.28
C PRO A 53 -11.21 1.65 34.38
N LYS A 54 -10.39 1.73 35.44
CA LYS A 54 -10.59 2.69 36.54
C LYS A 54 -10.46 4.15 36.11
N LEU A 55 -9.57 4.43 35.17
CA LEU A 55 -9.34 5.79 34.68
C LEU A 55 -10.44 6.21 33.69
N SER A 56 -10.91 5.27 32.87
CA SER A 56 -11.99 5.47 31.91
C SER A 56 -13.36 5.65 32.56
N GLU A 57 -13.57 5.11 33.77
CA GLU A 57 -14.77 5.42 34.58
C GLU A 57 -14.79 6.88 35.05
N GLN A 58 -13.62 7.51 35.18
CA GLN A 58 -13.48 8.87 35.71
C GLN A 58 -13.27 9.92 34.62
N THR A 59 -12.64 9.55 33.51
CA THR A 59 -12.21 10.47 32.44
C THR A 59 -12.19 9.82 31.06
N ASP A 60 -12.62 10.57 30.04
CA ASP A 60 -12.62 10.16 28.62
C ASP A 60 -11.25 10.39 27.93
N LEU A 61 -10.14 10.31 28.68
CA LEU A 61 -8.82 10.68 28.15
C LEU A 61 -8.26 9.60 27.21
N VAL A 62 -7.90 10.02 26.01
CA VAL A 62 -7.22 9.21 24.98
C VAL A 62 -5.92 9.91 24.55
N SER A 63 -4.90 9.15 24.12
CA SER A 63 -3.64 9.71 23.62
C SER A 63 -3.53 9.54 22.11
N TYR A 64 -3.27 10.65 21.42
CA TYR A 64 -3.02 10.71 19.97
C TYR A 64 -1.53 10.74 19.63
N ASP A 65 -0.65 10.30 20.55
CA ASP A 65 0.80 10.41 20.39
C ASP A 65 1.30 9.56 19.21
N MET A 66 0.71 8.38 18.99
CA MET A 66 1.04 7.53 17.86
C MET A 66 0.61 8.16 16.53
N TRP A 67 -0.64 8.61 16.44
CA TRP A 67 -1.15 9.28 15.25
C TRP A 67 -0.32 10.53 14.91
N SER A 68 -0.07 11.39 15.88
CA SER A 68 0.69 12.62 15.68
C SER A 68 2.13 12.37 15.25
N THR A 69 2.79 11.34 15.80
CA THR A 69 4.14 10.93 15.38
C THR A 69 4.17 10.47 13.93
N VAL A 70 3.19 9.66 13.51
CA VAL A 70 3.08 9.21 12.11
C VAL A 70 2.84 10.39 11.17
N GLN A 71 1.89 11.27 11.51
CA GLN A 71 1.62 12.46 10.69
C GLN A 71 2.83 13.40 10.60
N TRP A 72 3.65 13.47 11.64
CA TRP A 72 4.90 14.24 11.62
C TRP A 72 5.99 13.60 10.75
N ALA A 73 6.03 12.28 10.65
CA ALA A 73 6.99 11.55 9.82
C ALA A 73 6.65 11.55 8.32
N ILE A 74 5.37 11.72 7.94
CA ILE A 74 4.94 11.69 6.53
C ILE A 74 5.58 12.80 5.67
N PRO A 75 5.55 14.10 6.04
CA PRO A 75 6.09 15.18 5.22
C PRO A 75 7.56 15.01 4.80
N PRO A 76 8.53 14.70 5.69
CA PRO A 76 9.92 14.53 5.27
C PRO A 76 10.11 13.33 4.32
N ILE A 77 9.36 12.24 4.53
CA ILE A 77 9.37 11.07 3.63
C ILE A 77 8.85 11.48 2.24
N MET A 78 7.69 12.14 2.20
CA MET A 78 7.10 12.60 0.94
C MET A 78 7.99 13.61 0.23
N SER A 79 8.64 14.51 0.96
CA SER A 79 9.59 15.47 0.40
C SER A 79 10.83 14.79 -0.20
N ALA A 80 11.34 13.72 0.42
CA ALA A 80 12.48 12.97 -0.13
C ALA A 80 12.16 12.31 -1.48
N PHE A 81 10.91 11.86 -1.69
CA PHE A 81 10.51 11.17 -2.92
C PHE A 81 9.88 12.08 -3.98
N PHE A 82 9.12 13.10 -3.57
CA PHE A 82 8.35 13.98 -4.47
C PHE A 82 8.83 15.43 -4.46
N GLY A 83 9.82 15.78 -3.64
CA GLY A 83 10.31 17.16 -3.53
C GLY A 83 11.29 17.57 -4.63
N GLY A 84 11.83 16.62 -5.39
CA GLY A 84 12.69 16.90 -6.55
C GLY A 84 11.90 17.13 -7.84
N ASP A 85 12.55 17.78 -8.81
CA ASP A 85 12.00 17.94 -10.17
C ASP A 85 11.82 16.59 -10.89
N GLU A 86 12.60 15.58 -10.49
CA GLU A 86 12.58 14.24 -11.04
C GLU A 86 12.27 13.21 -9.95
N ILE A 87 11.09 12.59 -10.04
CA ILE A 87 10.61 11.59 -9.06
C ILE A 87 11.21 10.20 -9.34
N VAL A 88 11.55 9.93 -10.60
CA VAL A 88 12.10 8.65 -11.03
C VAL A 88 13.32 8.93 -11.89
N ASN A 89 14.44 8.28 -11.57
CA ASN A 89 15.63 8.32 -12.39
C ASN A 89 15.78 7.01 -13.18
N ILE A 90 15.78 7.11 -14.51
CA ILE A 90 16.00 6.00 -15.42
C ILE A 90 17.15 6.38 -16.33
N VAL A 91 18.19 5.55 -16.34
CA VAL A 91 19.39 5.75 -17.14
C VAL A 91 19.55 4.56 -18.08
N GLY A 92 19.86 4.84 -19.34
CA GLY A 92 20.20 3.80 -20.32
C GLY A 92 21.46 3.05 -19.87
N ARG A 93 21.52 1.73 -20.13
CA ARG A 93 22.71 0.94 -19.80
C ARG A 93 23.88 1.28 -20.72
N GLU A 94 23.57 1.53 -21.99
CA GLU A 94 24.53 1.87 -23.04
C GLU A 94 24.21 3.25 -23.65
N ALA A 95 25.16 3.83 -24.37
CA ALA A 95 24.98 5.14 -25.00
C ALA A 95 23.83 5.15 -26.03
N GLU A 96 23.59 4.01 -26.69
CA GLU A 96 22.50 3.83 -27.66
C GLU A 96 21.12 3.89 -27.00
N ASP A 97 21.03 3.46 -25.73
CA ASP A 97 19.78 3.43 -24.96
C ASP A 97 19.43 4.76 -24.31
N ALA A 98 20.33 5.75 -24.33
CA ALA A 98 20.15 7.01 -23.62
C ALA A 98 18.83 7.70 -23.97
N LYS A 99 18.47 7.73 -25.26
CA LYS A 99 17.22 8.33 -25.76
C LYS A 99 15.98 7.55 -25.29
N SER A 100 16.03 6.23 -25.34
CA SER A 100 14.93 5.37 -24.88
C SER A 100 14.72 5.50 -23.37
N GLY A 101 15.82 5.58 -22.61
CA GLY A 101 15.80 5.81 -21.16
C GLY A 101 15.11 7.13 -20.80
N GLU A 102 15.45 8.21 -21.49
CA GLU A 102 14.82 9.52 -21.30
C GLU A 102 13.31 9.49 -21.61
N GLN A 103 12.91 8.81 -22.68
CA GLN A 103 11.49 8.67 -23.03
C GLN A 103 10.71 7.88 -21.98
N MET A 104 11.26 6.77 -21.50
CA MET A 104 10.65 5.97 -20.43
C MET A 104 10.52 6.75 -19.13
N LYS A 105 11.56 7.52 -18.77
CA LYS A 105 11.55 8.40 -17.60
C LYS A 105 10.39 9.39 -17.67
N LYS A 106 10.28 10.13 -18.78
CA LYS A 106 9.21 11.12 -18.99
C LYS A 106 7.83 10.47 -18.96
N LEU A 107 7.67 9.30 -19.57
CA LEU A 107 6.41 8.56 -19.56
C LEU A 107 5.98 8.18 -18.14
N ILE A 108 6.87 7.54 -17.37
CA ILE A 108 6.57 7.11 -16.00
C ILE A 108 6.26 8.30 -15.10
N GLN A 109 7.05 9.37 -15.21
CA GLN A 109 6.81 10.59 -14.43
C GLN A 109 5.45 11.23 -14.78
N TYR A 110 5.10 11.29 -16.07
CA TYR A 110 3.79 11.76 -16.51
C TYR A 110 2.65 10.87 -15.96
N GLN A 111 2.80 9.54 -16.00
CA GLN A 111 1.79 8.63 -15.47
C GLN A 111 1.60 8.81 -13.95
N ILE A 112 2.68 8.94 -13.18
CA ILE A 112 2.61 9.05 -11.71
C ILE A 112 2.03 10.41 -11.29
N LEU A 113 2.42 11.50 -11.97
CA LEU A 113 2.05 12.86 -11.56
C LEU A 113 0.75 13.37 -12.16
N LYS A 114 0.48 13.05 -13.43
CA LYS A 114 -0.63 13.64 -14.18
C LYS A 114 -1.80 12.69 -14.32
N GLN A 115 -1.56 11.43 -14.67
CA GLN A 115 -2.65 10.47 -14.85
C GLN A 115 -3.12 9.86 -13.54
N ASN A 116 -2.19 9.60 -12.63
CA ASN A 116 -2.49 9.09 -11.30
C ASN A 116 -2.34 10.21 -10.28
N THR A 117 -3.06 10.09 -9.16
CA THR A 117 -2.87 10.94 -7.98
C THR A 117 -1.67 10.46 -7.15
N GLY A 118 -0.51 10.28 -7.80
CA GLY A 118 0.64 9.56 -7.25
C GLY A 118 1.08 10.08 -5.88
N PHE A 119 1.16 11.40 -5.69
CA PHE A 119 1.49 11.96 -4.38
C PHE A 119 0.54 11.49 -3.27
N VAL A 120 -0.78 11.53 -3.51
CA VAL A 120 -1.80 11.13 -2.53
C VAL A 120 -1.75 9.62 -2.29
N THR A 121 -1.60 8.83 -3.36
CA THR A 121 -1.48 7.37 -3.25
C THR A 121 -0.28 6.97 -2.40
N PHE A 122 0.89 7.57 -2.65
CA PHE A 122 2.10 7.28 -1.87
C PHE A 122 2.00 7.82 -0.45
N LYS A 123 1.34 8.97 -0.22
CA LYS A 123 1.05 9.46 1.15
C LYS A 123 0.26 8.43 1.93
N HIS A 124 -0.87 7.96 1.41
CA HIS A 124 -1.72 6.97 2.10
C HIS A 124 -0.97 5.65 2.30
N TRP A 125 -0.21 5.21 1.29
CA TRP A 125 0.60 4.00 1.41
C TRP A 125 1.67 4.11 2.51
N CYS A 126 2.34 5.26 2.63
CA CYS A 126 3.29 5.52 3.71
C CYS A 126 2.61 5.61 5.08
N GLU A 127 1.42 6.23 5.14
CA GLU A 127 0.62 6.32 6.36
C GLU A 127 0.19 4.93 6.85
N ASP A 128 -0.36 4.09 5.98
CA ASP A 128 -0.72 2.70 6.28
C ASP A 128 0.51 1.89 6.72
N ALA A 129 1.64 2.04 6.01
CA ALA A 129 2.88 1.37 6.34
C ALA A 129 3.43 1.77 7.72
N LEU A 130 3.29 3.02 8.14
CA LEU A 130 3.76 3.49 9.44
C LEU A 130 2.79 3.16 10.57
N ALA A 131 1.48 3.28 10.32
CA ALA A 131 0.44 3.05 11.32
C ALA A 131 0.25 1.55 11.62
N LEU A 132 0.25 0.72 10.58
CA LEU A 132 -0.10 -0.69 10.67
C LEU A 132 1.10 -1.63 10.51
N GLU A 133 2.30 -1.09 10.24
CA GLU A 133 3.47 -1.83 9.75
C GLU A 133 3.14 -2.68 8.50
N LEU A 134 2.12 -2.27 7.74
CA LEU A 134 1.64 -2.95 6.55
C LEU A 134 1.08 -1.92 5.56
N GLY A 135 1.79 -1.69 4.46
CA GLY A 135 1.31 -0.89 3.34
C GLY A 135 1.38 -1.71 2.06
N VAL A 136 0.25 -1.89 1.38
CA VAL A 136 0.16 -2.66 0.13
C VAL A 136 -0.29 -1.76 -1.01
N LEU A 137 0.45 -1.79 -2.12
CA LEU A 137 0.13 -1.02 -3.33
C LEU A 137 0.12 -1.95 -4.54
N LYS A 138 -0.97 -1.91 -5.32
CA LYS A 138 -1.13 -2.73 -6.53
C LYS A 138 -0.95 -1.87 -7.78
N CYS A 139 0.18 -2.03 -8.45
CA CYS A 139 0.47 -1.42 -9.74
C CYS A 139 0.12 -2.37 -10.89
N TYR A 140 -0.58 -1.89 -11.91
CA TYR A 140 -0.78 -2.61 -13.16
C TYR A 140 -0.93 -1.64 -14.33
N TRP A 141 -0.56 -2.10 -15.52
CA TRP A 141 -0.80 -1.36 -16.76
C TRP A 141 -2.18 -1.71 -17.30
N LYS A 142 -3.04 -0.71 -17.45
CA LYS A 142 -4.32 -0.88 -18.14
C LYS A 142 -4.03 -1.05 -19.63
N ARG A 143 -4.30 -2.24 -20.17
CA ARG A 143 -4.22 -2.55 -21.60
C ARG A 143 -5.64 -2.55 -22.14
N GLU A 144 -6.14 -1.39 -22.53
CA GLU A 144 -7.36 -1.32 -23.32
C GLU A 144 -7.01 -1.77 -24.74
N THR A 145 -7.60 -2.87 -25.18
CA THR A 145 -7.65 -3.21 -26.59
C THR A 145 -9.04 -2.76 -27.00
N ASP A 146 -9.15 -1.59 -27.62
CA ASP A 146 -10.37 -1.22 -28.32
C ASP A 146 -10.54 -2.24 -29.44
N VAL A 147 -11.34 -3.27 -29.16
CA VAL A 147 -11.88 -4.12 -30.21
C VAL A 147 -13.09 -3.34 -30.70
N GLU A 148 -12.90 -2.51 -31.73
CA GLU A 148 -14.03 -1.99 -32.50
C GLU A 148 -14.79 -3.22 -33.04
N GLU A 149 -16.01 -3.44 -32.52
CA GLU A 149 -17.00 -4.36 -33.09
C GLU A 149 -17.62 -3.77 -34.36
#